data_AF-A0AAJ3N9U3-F1
#
_entry.id   AF-A0AAJ3N9U3-F1
#
_cell.length_a   1.000
_cell.length_b   1.000
_cell.length_c   1.000
_cell.angle_alpha   90.00
_cell.angle_beta   90.00
_cell.angle_gamma   90.00
#
_symmetry.space_group_name_H-M   'P 1'
#
loop_
_entity.id
_entity.type
_entity.pdbx_description
1 polymer ?
#
loop_
_entity_poly.entity_id
_entity_poly.type
_entity_poly.pdbx_seq_one_letter_code
_entity_poly.pdbx_strand_id
1 'polypeptide(L)' 'MKNLKKLSRNNLKEIQGGASTGGCKAHLVTVDEAPGEGMPYDCVCSTLIWCESLSACVQRGQFSSSNCKTKEL' A
#
# COMPACT_ATOMS: atom_id res chain seq x y z
N MET A 1 7.28 -15.01 -30.52
CA MET A 1 7.69 -13.72 -29.91
C MET A 1 6.44 -12.83 -29.83
N LYS A 2 5.99 -12.41 -28.64
CA LYS A 2 4.76 -11.61 -28.51
C LYS A 2 5.06 -10.16 -28.90
N ASN A 3 4.44 -9.68 -29.98
CA ASN A 3 4.51 -8.28 -30.41
C ASN A 3 3.76 -7.41 -29.39
N LEU A 4 4.50 -6.73 -28.50
CA LEU A 4 3.91 -5.77 -27.57
C LEU A 4 3.62 -4.47 -28.33
N LYS A 5 2.38 -4.31 -28.79
CA LYS A 5 1.92 -3.04 -29.39
C LYS A 5 1.96 -1.93 -28.33
N LYS A 6 2.52 -0.78 -28.71
CA LYS A 6 2.60 0.42 -27.86
C LYS A 6 1.18 0.92 -27.57
N LEU A 7 0.78 0.91 -26.31
CA LEU A 7 -0.53 1.39 -25.87
C LEU A 7 -0.61 2.91 -26.03
N SER A 8 -1.72 3.41 -26.56
CA SER A 8 -1.97 4.86 -26.62
C SER A 8 -2.39 5.40 -25.24
N ARG A 9 -2.26 6.72 -25.04
CA ARG A 9 -2.65 7.38 -23.78
C ARG A 9 -4.11 7.14 -23.38
N ASN A 10 -5.01 6.97 -24.36
CA ASN A 10 -6.40 6.65 -24.09
C ASN A 10 -6.55 5.23 -23.55
N ASN A 11 -5.83 4.26 -24.13
CA ASN A 11 -5.83 2.88 -23.67
C ASN A 11 -5.27 2.75 -22.24
N LEU A 12 -4.29 3.58 -21.87
CA LEU A 12 -3.73 3.58 -20.51
C LEU A 12 -4.76 3.94 -19.44
N LYS A 13 -5.78 4.74 -19.75
CA LYS A 13 -6.86 5.08 -18.81
C LYS A 13 -7.85 3.94 -18.60
N GLU A 14 -7.99 3.06 -19.59
CA GLU A 14 -8.89 1.91 -19.53
C GLU A 14 -8.27 0.71 -18.80
N ILE A 15 -6.94 0.74 -18.59
CA ILE A 15 -6.26 -0.22 -17.74
C ILE A 15 -6.60 0.13 -16.29
N GLN A 16 -7.68 -0.46 -15.80
CA GLN A 16 -7.95 -0.53 -14.37
C GLN A 16 -6.90 -1.44 -13.75
N GLY A 17 -5.90 -0.83 -13.09
CA GLY A 17 -4.98 -1.57 -12.23
C GLY A 17 -5.77 -2.37 -11.20
N GLY A 18 -5.30 -3.59 -10.91
CA GLY A 18 -6.02 -4.61 -10.13
C GLY A 18 -6.66 -4.08 -8.85
N ALA A 19 -7.92 -3.68 -8.95
CA ALA A 19 -8.76 -3.40 -7.81
C ALA A 19 -9.34 -4.74 -7.36
N SER A 20 -8.66 -5.42 -6.44
CA SER A 20 -9.26 -6.52 -5.69
C SER A 20 -10.51 -5.98 -4.98
N THR A 21 -11.66 -6.41 -5.47
CA THR A 21 -12.99 -6.21 -4.89
C THR A 21 -13.02 -6.87 -3.51
N GLY A 22 -13.06 -6.06 -2.45
CA GLY A 22 -13.38 -6.53 -1.08
C GLY A 22 -12.23 -6.77 -0.11
N GLY A 23 -10.98 -6.53 -0.49
CA GLY A 23 -9.83 -6.63 0.42
C GLY A 23 -9.37 -5.27 0.91
N CYS A 24 -8.95 -5.18 2.18
CA CYS A 24 -8.33 -3.99 2.74
C CYS A 24 -7.20 -3.47 1.85
N LYS A 25 -7.25 -2.18 1.50
CA LYS A 25 -6.31 -1.60 0.57
C LYS A 25 -5.21 -0.86 1.30
N ALA A 26 -4.00 -0.98 0.77
CA ALA A 26 -2.93 -0.09 1.17
C ALA A 26 -3.34 1.36 0.89
N HIS A 27 -3.11 2.24 1.84
CA HIS A 27 -3.50 3.65 1.75
C HIS A 27 -2.50 4.52 2.51
N LEU A 28 -2.38 5.77 2.06
CA LEU A 28 -1.61 6.79 2.76
C LEU A 28 -2.43 7.32 3.93
N VAL A 29 -1.76 7.60 5.04
CA VAL A 29 -2.34 8.23 6.23
C VAL A 29 -1.94 9.70 6.21
N THR A 30 -2.89 10.58 6.49
CA THR A 30 -2.64 12.02 6.49
C THR A 30 -1.71 12.39 7.65
N VAL A 31 -1.02 13.53 7.53
CA VAL A 31 -0.06 13.98 8.56
C VAL A 31 -0.75 14.21 9.91
N ASP A 32 -2.01 14.67 9.89
CA ASP A 32 -2.82 14.89 11.09
C ASP A 32 -3.23 13.60 11.81
N GLU A 33 -3.34 12.49 11.06
CA GLU A 33 -3.72 11.17 11.58
C GLU A 33 -2.50 10.27 11.86
N ALA A 34 -1.33 10.64 11.33
CA ALA A 34 -0.13 9.87 11.53
C ALA A 34 0.24 9.83 13.02
N PRO A 35 0.54 8.64 13.57
CA PRO A 35 0.98 8.51 14.95
C PRO A 35 2.35 9.22 15.11
N GLY A 36 2.68 9.63 16.33
CA GLY A 36 4.03 10.09 16.65
C GLY A 36 5.09 9.00 16.40
N GLU A 37 6.36 9.40 16.30
CA GLU A 37 7.43 8.46 15.98
C GLU A 37 7.49 7.29 16.99
N GLY A 38 7.50 6.05 16.50
CA GLY A 38 7.51 4.83 17.31
C GLY A 38 6.17 4.44 17.97
N MET A 39 5.09 5.20 17.74
CA MET A 39 3.77 4.89 18.27
C MET A 39 3.03 3.86 17.38
N PRO A 40 2.22 2.96 17.98
CA PRO A 40 1.40 2.03 17.22
C PRO A 40 0.28 2.77 16.48
N TYR A 41 -0.06 2.28 15.28
CA TYR A 41 -1.19 2.77 14.50
C TYR A 41 -2.03 1.60 14.00
N ASP A 42 -3.34 1.73 14.12
CA ASP A 42 -4.29 0.73 13.66
C ASP A 42 -4.72 1.03 12.23
N CYS A 43 -4.29 0.17 11.30
CA CYS A 43 -4.67 0.24 9.90
C CYS A 43 -6.11 -0.25 9.64
N VAL A 44 -6.88 -0.54 10.70
CA VAL A 44 -8.28 -1.00 10.70
C VAL A 44 -8.47 -2.36 10.03
N CYS A 45 -7.38 -2.94 9.55
CA CYS A 45 -7.36 -4.23 8.89
C CYS A 45 -6.12 -5.04 9.22
N SER A 46 -6.34 -6.28 9.64
CA SER A 46 -5.33 -7.22 10.08
C SER A 46 -4.31 -7.63 9.00
N THR A 47 -4.63 -7.42 7.72
CA THR A 47 -3.70 -7.70 6.60
C THR A 47 -2.77 -6.53 6.30
N LEU A 48 -3.04 -5.36 6.87
CA LEU A 48 -2.23 -4.15 6.72
C LEU A 48 -1.32 -3.94 7.92
N ILE A 49 -0.15 -3.37 7.67
CA ILE A 49 0.80 -2.96 8.68
C ILE A 49 1.08 -1.47 8.54
N TRP A 50 1.29 -0.81 9.68
CA TRP A 50 1.72 0.58 9.70
C TRP A 50 3.18 0.69 9.24
N CYS A 51 3.43 1.61 8.30
CA CYS A 51 4.75 1.91 7.80
C CYS A 51 5.07 3.39 8.04
N GLU A 52 5.80 3.65 9.12
CA GLU A 52 6.20 4.99 9.57
C GLU A 52 6.98 5.76 8.51
N SER A 53 7.93 5.13 7.82
CA SER A 53 8.75 5.80 6.79
C SER A 53 7.96 6.27 5.57
N LEU A 54 6.76 5.72 5.34
CA LEU A 54 5.89 6.06 4.21
C LEU A 54 4.63 6.80 4.65
N SER A 55 4.42 6.98 5.97
CA SER A 55 3.15 7.40 6.56
C SER A 55 1.96 6.66 5.91
N ALA A 56 2.02 5.33 5.86
CA ALA A 56 1.08 4.53 5.10
C ALA A 56 0.76 3.18 5.74
N CYS A 57 -0.48 2.73 5.55
CA CYS A 57 -0.88 1.36 5.78
C CYS A 57 -0.61 0.54 4.53
N VAL A 58 0.22 -0.49 4.66
CA VAL A 58 0.68 -1.30 3.52
C VAL A 58 0.40 -2.77 3.74
N GLN A 59 0.30 -3.53 2.65
CA GLN A 59 0.10 -4.98 2.71
C GLN A 59 1.35 -5.66 3.28
N ARG A 60 1.18 -6.55 4.26
CA ARG A 60 2.29 -7.21 4.98
C ARG A 60 3.32 -7.90 4.09
N GLY A 61 2.91 -8.39 2.91
CA GLY A 61 3.79 -9.04 1.94
C GLY A 61 4.34 -8.14 0.83
N GLN A 62 3.98 -6.86 0.77
CA GLN A 62 4.38 -5.95 -0.32
C GLN A 62 5.62 -5.10 0.00
N PHE A 63 6.14 -5.16 1.22
CA PHE A 63 7.34 -4.40 1.63
C PHE A 63 8.36 -5.28 2.33
N SER A 64 9.63 -4.92 2.19
CA SER A 64 10.71 -5.53 2.95
C SER A 64 10.62 -5.06 4.42
N SER A 65 10.76 -6.00 5.36
CA SER A 65 10.65 -5.79 6.82
C SER A 65 11.57 -4.70 7.37
N SER A 66 12.58 -4.28 6.59
CA SER A 66 13.48 -3.18 6.91
C SER A 66 12.85 -1.79 6.78
N ASN A 67 11.81 -1.64 5.95
CA ASN A 67 11.19 -0.33 5.67
C ASN A 67 9.95 -0.06 6.54
N CYS A 68 9.28 -1.11 7.01
CA CYS A 68 8.11 -1.00 7.86
C CYS A 68 8.38 -1.79 9.14
N LYS A 69 8.48 -1.10 10.28
CA LYS A 69 8.65 -1.74 11.59
C LYS A 69 7.43 -2.62 11.87
N THR A 70 7.53 -3.90 11.56
CA THR A 70 6.64 -4.91 12.12
C THR A 70 7.11 -5.13 13.54
N LYS A 71 6.41 -4.56 14.52
CA LYS A 71 6.54 -5.05 15.89
C LYS A 71 6.01 -6.47 15.88
N GLU A 72 6.91 -7.45 15.77
CA GLU A 72 6.61 -8.80 16.22
C GLU A 72 6.29 -8.68 17.71
N LEU A 73 5.09 -9.11 18.07
CA LEU A 73 4.62 -9.17 19.47
C LEU A 73 5.47 -10.17 20.26
#